data_AF-A0A1U8N316-F1
#
_entry.id   AF-A0A1U8N316-F1
#
_cell.length_a   1.000
_cell.length_b   1.000
_cell.length_c   1.000
_cell.angle_alpha   90.00
_cell.angle_beta   90.00
_cell.angle_gamma   90.00
#
_symmetry.space_group_name_H-M   'P 1'
#
loop_
_entity.id
_entity.type
_entity.pdbx_description
1 polymer ?
#
loop_
_entity_poly.entity_id
_entity_poly.type
_entity_poly.pdbx_seq_one_letter_code
_entity_poly.pdbx_strand_id
1 'polypeptide(L)'
;MKPRLVEMWEWLASKDVNSLSVVEVQNEIKKLFKEYGSTPFTPMIGLFIRCSIFISSYLAITTMAKKMPSFKCGGAYWFTDLTTPDSLYVFPILTALTFLITVGASVLFFSMNMEQCYSIHFSIF
;
A
#
# COMPACT_ATOMS: atom_id res chain seq x y z
N MET A 1 -12.22 -8.99 -11.72
CA MET A 1 -12.68 -9.18 -10.32
C MET A 1 -13.73 -8.16 -9.89
N LYS A 2 -13.46 -6.84 -9.89
CA LYS A 2 -14.41 -5.80 -9.43
C LYS A 2 -15.86 -5.94 -9.93
N PRO A 3 -16.15 -6.11 -11.23
CA PRO A 3 -17.53 -6.19 -11.71
C PRO A 3 -18.29 -7.41 -11.15
N ARG A 4 -17.67 -8.59 -11.18
CA ARG A 4 -18.26 -9.84 -10.63
C ARG A 4 -18.45 -9.80 -9.12
N LEU A 5 -17.61 -9.05 -8.40
CA LEU A 5 -17.82 -8.83 -6.96
C LEU A 5 -19.07 -7.98 -6.71
N VAL A 6 -19.30 -6.92 -7.50
CA VAL A 6 -20.49 -6.07 -7.38
C VAL A 6 -21.77 -6.88 -7.62
N GLU A 7 -21.80 -7.70 -8.67
CA GLU A 7 -22.92 -8.62 -8.95
C GLU A 7 -23.20 -9.57 -7.76
N MET A 8 -22.14 -10.10 -7.14
CA MET A 8 -22.29 -10.97 -5.98
C MET A 8 -22.78 -10.21 -4.74
N TRP A 9 -22.36 -8.96 -4.53
CA TRP A 9 -22.86 -8.10 -3.45
C TRP A 9 -24.34 -7.74 -3.65
N GLU A 10 -24.77 -7.48 -4.89
CA GLU A 10 -26.18 -7.26 -5.22
C GLU A 10 -27.01 -8.53 -4.99
N TRP A 11 -26.50 -9.70 -5.39
CA TRP A 11 -27.13 -10.98 -5.10
C TRP A 11 -27.26 -11.23 -3.59
N LEU A 12 -26.22 -10.92 -2.81
CA LEU A 12 -26.25 -11.03 -1.34
C LEU A 12 -27.24 -10.05 -0.70
N ALA A 13 -27.32 -8.81 -1.20
CA ALA A 13 -28.26 -7.80 -0.71
C ALA A 13 -29.72 -8.14 -1.06
N SER A 14 -29.95 -8.90 -2.14
CA SER A 14 -31.28 -9.36 -2.54
C SER A 14 -31.83 -10.52 -1.70
N LYS A 15 -30.98 -11.25 -0.97
CA LYS A 15 -31.37 -12.37 -0.11
C LYS A 15 -31.63 -11.91 1.32
N ASP A 16 -32.60 -12.54 1.98
CA ASP A 16 -32.89 -12.28 3.39
C ASP A 16 -31.69 -12.67 4.28
N VAL A 17 -31.24 -11.73 5.12
CA VAL A 17 -30.05 -11.85 5.97
C VAL A 17 -30.12 -13.00 6.99
N ASN A 18 -31.32 -13.49 7.34
CA ASN A 18 -31.50 -14.62 8.25
C ASN A 18 -31.48 -15.98 7.52
N SER A 19 -31.71 -15.98 6.20
CA SER A 19 -31.63 -17.18 5.36
C SER A 19 -30.22 -17.44 4.81
N LEU A 20 -29.35 -16.43 4.84
CA LEU A 20 -27.97 -16.50 4.36
C LEU A 20 -27.03 -17.03 5.44
N SER A 21 -26.56 -18.27 5.26
CA SER A 21 -25.46 -18.77 6.08
C SER A 21 -24.16 -18.05 5.69
N VAL A 22 -23.44 -17.50 6.68
CA VAL A 22 -22.13 -16.86 6.48
C VAL A 22 -21.14 -17.78 5.75
N VAL A 23 -21.32 -19.10 5.91
CA VAL A 23 -20.51 -20.14 5.26
C VAL A 23 -20.68 -20.17 3.74
N GLU A 24 -21.91 -20.03 3.24
CA GLU A 24 -22.20 -20.05 1.80
C GLU A 24 -21.65 -18.79 1.11
N VAL A 25 -21.81 -17.63 1.76
CA VAL A 25 -21.21 -16.36 1.33
C VAL A 25 -19.69 -16.46 1.24
N GLN A 26 -19.06 -17.04 2.27
CA GLN A 26 -17.61 -17.25 2.30
C GLN A 26 -17.14 -18.21 1.19
N ASN A 27 -17.92 -19.24 0.87
CA ASN A 27 -17.58 -20.20 -0.17
C ASN A 27 -17.64 -19.59 -1.58
N GLU A 28 -18.67 -18.81 -1.89
CA GLU A 28 -18.78 -18.11 -3.19
C GLU A 28 -17.68 -17.06 -3.35
N ILE A 29 -17.39 -16.28 -2.29
CA ILE A 29 -16.25 -15.36 -2.28
C ILE A 29 -14.94 -16.12 -2.57
N LYS A 30 -14.67 -17.22 -1.85
CA LYS A 30 -13.45 -18.03 -2.05
C LYS A 30 -13.35 -18.62 -3.46
N LYS A 31 -14.47 -19.02 -4.05
CA LYS A 31 -14.54 -19.54 -5.43
C LYS A 31 -14.15 -18.47 -6.44
N LEU A 32 -14.66 -17.24 -6.29
CA LEU A 32 -14.26 -16.10 -7.13
C LEU A 32 -12.77 -15.76 -6.98
N PHE A 33 -12.25 -15.73 -5.74
CA PHE A 33 -10.81 -15.49 -5.52
C PHE A 33 -9.93 -16.57 -6.16
N LYS A 34 -10.38 -17.83 -6.16
CA LYS A 34 -9.68 -18.97 -6.80
C LYS A 34 -9.72 -18.87 -8.33
N GLU A 35 -10.85 -18.49 -8.93
CA GLU A 35 -11.01 -18.33 -10.38
C GLU A 35 -10.12 -17.20 -10.94
N TYR A 36 -10.00 -16.09 -10.21
CA TYR A 36 -9.14 -14.97 -10.58
C TYR A 36 -7.67 -15.16 -10.18
N GLY A 37 -7.30 -16.25 -9.50
CA GLY A 37 -5.93 -16.53 -9.05
C GLY A 37 -5.33 -15.49 -8.08
N SER A 38 -6.15 -14.57 -7.60
CA SER A 38 -5.73 -13.47 -6.73
C SER A 38 -5.73 -13.94 -5.29
N THR A 39 -4.56 -14.01 -4.68
CA THR A 39 -4.45 -14.29 -3.25
C THR A 39 -4.50 -12.97 -2.47
N PRO A 40 -5.20 -12.91 -1.33
CA PRO A 40 -5.22 -11.71 -0.48
C PRO A 40 -3.82 -11.36 0.07
N PHE A 41 -2.82 -12.23 -0.13
CA PHE A 41 -1.44 -12.08 0.32
C PHE A 41 -0.51 -11.39 -0.69
N THR A 42 -0.92 -11.23 -1.96
CA THR A 42 -0.11 -10.52 -2.96
C THR A 42 0.38 -9.12 -2.50
N PRO A 43 -0.47 -8.24 -1.94
CA PRO A 43 0.02 -6.95 -1.42
C PRO A 43 0.93 -7.09 -0.20
N MET A 44 0.78 -8.16 0.58
CA MET A 44 1.56 -8.40 1.80
C MET A 44 3.02 -8.72 1.47
N ILE A 45 3.28 -9.48 0.40
CA ILE A 45 4.64 -9.77 -0.08
C ILE A 45 5.40 -8.47 -0.43
N GLY A 46 4.72 -7.52 -1.08
CA GLY A 46 5.29 -6.22 -1.42
C GLY A 46 5.63 -5.34 -0.22
N LEU A 47 4.96 -5.54 0.92
CA LEU A 47 5.29 -4.87 2.18
C LEU A 47 6.51 -5.51 2.85
N PHE A 48 6.58 -6.84 2.87
CA PHE A 48 7.73 -7.56 3.45
C PHE A 48 9.06 -7.17 2.78
N ILE A 49 9.08 -7.05 1.46
CA ILE A 49 10.29 -6.65 0.72
C ILE A 49 10.74 -5.24 1.14
N ARG A 50 9.80 -4.28 1.22
CA ARG A 50 10.12 -2.91 1.65
C ARG A 50 10.62 -2.87 3.09
N CYS A 51 9.99 -3.61 3.99
CA CYS A 51 10.43 -3.69 5.39
C CYS A 51 11.81 -4.33 5.51
N SER A 52 12.11 -5.38 4.74
CA SER A 52 13.42 -6.03 4.76
C SER A 52 14.54 -5.06 4.37
N ILE A 53 14.33 -4.30 3.30
CA ILE A 53 15.28 -3.28 2.83
C ILE A 53 15.42 -2.14 3.86
N PHE A 54 14.32 -1.73 4.49
CA PHE A 54 14.36 -0.71 5.54
C PHE A 54 15.16 -1.17 6.78
N ILE A 55 14.92 -2.39 7.25
CA ILE A 55 15.60 -2.95 8.44
C ILE A 55 17.10 -3.08 8.17
N SER A 56 17.50 -3.58 7.00
CA SER A 56 18.92 -3.73 6.67
C SER A 56 19.63 -2.37 6.60
N SER A 57 19.01 -1.40 5.94
CA SER A 57 19.56 -0.04 5.85
C SER A 57 19.68 0.62 7.23
N TYR A 58 18.66 0.49 8.08
CA TYR A 58 18.68 1.03 9.44
C TYR A 58 19.80 0.42 10.29
N LEU A 59 19.97 -0.90 10.26
CA LEU A 59 21.05 -1.57 10.99
C LEU A 59 22.44 -1.18 10.48
N ALA A 60 22.61 -1.03 9.17
CA ALA A 60 23.86 -0.58 8.58
C ALA A 60 24.21 0.85 9.02
N ILE A 61 23.25 1.77 8.93
CA ILE A 61 23.45 3.18 9.31
C ILE A 61 23.73 3.31 10.82
N THR A 62 22.95 2.65 11.67
CA THR A 62 23.16 2.71 13.13
C THR A 62 24.50 2.12 13.56
N THR A 63 24.98 1.09 12.87
CA THR A 63 26.31 0.51 13.12
C THR A 63 27.42 1.46 12.68
N MET A 64 27.26 2.15 11.54
CA MET A 64 28.22 3.15 11.07
C MET A 64 28.23 4.40 11.97
N ALA A 65 27.06 4.88 12.39
CA ALA A 65 26.92 6.04 13.29
C ALA A 65 27.61 5.82 14.65
N LYS A 66 27.62 4.58 15.16
CA LYS A 66 28.35 4.24 16.40
C LYS A 66 29.88 4.19 16.23
N LYS A 67 30.36 3.81 15.04
CA LYS A 67 31.80 3.59 14.79
C LYS A 67 32.51 4.81 14.21
N MET A 68 31.79 5.74 13.58
CA MET A 68 32.37 6.88 12.87
C MET A 68 32.13 8.19 13.64
N PRO A 69 33.14 8.75 14.33
CA PRO A 69 32.98 10.01 15.06
C PRO A 69 32.75 11.22 14.14
N SER A 70 33.08 11.12 12.85
CA SER A 70 32.85 12.20 11.88
C SER A 70 31.37 12.49 11.63
N PHE A 71 30.45 11.57 11.95
CA PHE A 71 29.01 11.79 11.79
C PHE A 71 28.40 12.72 12.84
N LYS A 72 29.13 13.04 13.92
CA LYS A 72 28.69 14.02 14.92
C LYS A 72 28.85 15.47 14.49
N CYS A 73 29.78 15.74 13.57
CA CYS A 73 30.09 17.10 13.09
C CYS A 73 29.92 17.24 11.56
N GLY A 74 29.45 16.19 10.88
CA GLY A 74 29.43 16.10 9.42
C GLY A 74 28.13 16.55 8.75
N GLY A 75 27.22 17.16 9.51
CA GLY A 75 25.89 17.50 9.03
C GLY A 75 25.76 18.83 8.30
N ALA A 76 24.67 18.99 7.54
CA ALA A 76 24.41 20.18 6.73
C ALA A 76 23.28 21.04 7.33
N TYR A 77 23.49 22.37 7.34
CA TYR A 77 22.51 23.42 7.63
C TYR A 77 21.75 23.32 8.98
N TRP A 78 20.82 22.37 9.15
CA TRP A 78 19.98 22.21 10.35
C TRP A 78 20.10 20.84 11.04
N PHE A 79 20.83 19.87 10.46
CA PHE A 79 21.05 18.54 11.04
C PHE A 79 22.56 18.29 11.22
N THR A 80 23.20 18.99 12.16
CA THR A 80 24.66 18.93 12.33
C THR A 80 25.17 17.58 12.85
N ASP A 81 24.32 16.85 13.57
CA ASP A 81 24.62 15.53 14.13
C ASP A 81 23.75 14.46 13.47
N LEU A 82 24.36 13.58 12.67
CA LEU A 82 23.68 12.48 11.98
C LEU A 82 23.50 11.24 12.88
N THR A 83 24.05 11.26 14.10
CA THR A 83 23.98 10.13 15.03
C THR A 83 22.76 10.20 15.95
N THR A 84 22.09 11.35 16.00
CA THR A 84 20.88 11.59 16.77
C THR A 84 19.65 11.63 15.88
N PRO A 85 18.47 11.23 16.40
CA PRO A 85 17.22 11.42 15.67
C PRO A 85 16.99 12.91 15.40
N ASP A 86 16.36 13.22 14.27
CA ASP A 86 16.11 14.60 13.83
C ASP A 86 15.33 15.39 14.90
N SER A 87 16.02 16.34 15.54
CA SER A 87 15.48 17.17 16.63
C SER A 87 14.33 18.07 16.18
N LEU A 88 14.33 18.48 14.90
CA LEU A 88 13.33 19.40 14.34
C LEU A 88 12.20 18.67 13.60
N TYR A 89 12.22 17.33 13.56
CA TYR A 89 11.22 16.49 12.90
C TYR A 89 10.96 16.82 11.41
N VAL A 90 11.91 17.46 10.74
CA VAL A 90 11.80 17.86 9.34
C VAL A 90 11.74 16.62 8.44
N PHE A 91 12.62 15.63 8.64
CA PHE A 91 12.63 14.41 7.85
C PHE A 91 11.36 13.56 7.99
N PRO A 92 10.83 13.31 9.22
CA PRO A 92 9.53 12.66 9.39
C PRO A 92 8.39 13.36 8.65
N ILE A 93 8.31 14.69 8.72
CA ILE A 93 7.25 15.47 8.08
C ILE A 93 7.36 15.40 6.56
N LEU A 94 8.56 15.57 6.00
CA LEU A 94 8.79 15.44 4.56
C LEU A 94 8.47 14.03 4.05
N THR A 95 8.82 13.01 4.82
CA THR A 95 8.51 11.61 4.49
C THR A 95 7.00 11.39 4.46
N ALA A 96 6.27 11.89 5.47
CA ALA A 96 4.81 11.80 5.51
C ALA A 96 4.14 12.54 4.34
N LEU A 97 4.63 13.73 3.99
CA LEU A 97 4.13 14.51 2.85
C LEU A 97 4.39 13.78 1.53
N THR A 98 5.60 13.23 1.34
CA THR A 98 5.96 12.47 0.15
C THR A 98 5.08 11.22 0.00
N PHE A 99 4.81 10.52 1.11
CA PHE A 99 3.89 9.40 1.13
C PHE A 99 2.47 9.81 0.72
N LEU A 100 1.96 10.92 1.27
CA LEU A 100 0.63 11.44 0.95
C LEU A 100 0.50 11.78 -0.54
N ILE A 101 1.50 12.47 -1.11
CA ILE A 101 1.54 12.80 -2.54
C ILE A 101 1.59 11.52 -3.38
N THR A 102 2.41 10.55 -2.99
CA THR A 102 2.55 9.28 -3.71
C THR A 102 1.23 8.50 -3.73
N VAL A 103 0.52 8.41 -2.61
CA VAL A 103 -0.79 7.74 -2.54
C VAL A 103 -1.83 8.49 -3.35
N GLY A 104 -1.90 9.82 -3.21
CA GLY A 104 -2.82 10.65 -3.98
C GLY A 104 -2.62 10.51 -5.49
N ALA A 105 -1.37 10.58 -5.96
CA ALA A 105 -1.02 10.40 -7.36
C ALA A 105 -1.34 8.97 -7.85
N SER A 106 -1.10 7.96 -7.03
CA SER A 106 -1.42 6.56 -7.37
C SER A 106 -2.93 6.34 -7.55
N VAL A 107 -3.74 6.93 -6.68
CA VAL A 107 -5.21 6.85 -6.76
C VAL A 107 -5.72 7.60 -7.99
N LEU A 108 -5.20 8.80 -8.26
CA LEU A 108 -5.55 9.58 -9.45
C LEU A 108 -5.17 8.83 -10.74
N PHE A 109 -3.96 8.28 -10.80
CA PHE A 109 -3.51 7.47 -11.93
C PHE A 109 -4.43 6.26 -12.16
N PHE A 110 -4.82 5.55 -11.11
CA PHE A 110 -5.78 4.45 -11.22
C PHE A 110 -7.17 4.92 -11.69
N SER A 111 -7.63 6.07 -11.22
CA SER A 111 -8.90 6.67 -11.61
C SER A 111 -8.93 7.02 -13.10
N MET A 112 -7.87 7.65 -13.62
CA MET A 112 -7.75 8.00 -15.03
C MET A 112 -7.72 6.76 -15.94
N ASN A 113 -7.00 5.70 -15.53
CA ASN A 113 -6.97 4.44 -16.29
C ASN A 113 -8.32 3.69 -16.27
N MET A 114 -9.11 3.82 -15.20
CA MET A 114 -10.47 3.26 -15.13
C MET A 114 -11.44 4.00 -16.06
N GLU A 115 -11.38 5.33 -16.14
CA GLU A 115 -12.23 6.10 -17.07
C GLU A 115 -11.89 5.79 -18.53
N GLN A 116 -10.61 5.62 -18.86
CA GLN A 116 -10.19 5.23 -20.21
C GLN A 116 -10.74 3.85 -20.58
N CYS A 117 -10.72 2.89 -19.65
CA CYS A 117 -11.24 1.53 -19.86
C CYS A 117 -12.77 1.51 -20.06
N TYR A 118 -13.51 2.37 -19.33
CA TYR A 118 -14.96 2.51 -19.48
C TYR A 118 -15.32 3.20 -20.80
N SER A 119 -14.58 4.25 -21.19
CA SER A 119 -14.78 4.98 -22.45
C SER A 119 -14.47 4.12 -23.69
N ILE A 120 -13.42 3.29 -23.64
CA ILE A 120 -13.09 2.34 -24.71
C ILE A 120 -14.16 1.25 -24.83
N HIS A 121 -14.74 0.77 -23.73
CA HIS A 121 -15.81 -0.24 -23.75
C HIS A 121 -17.15 0.31 -24.30
N PHE A 122 -17.42 1.62 -24.17
CA PHE A 122 -18.59 2.30 -24.73
C PHE A 122 -18.41 2.79 -26.18
N SER A 123 -17.18 2.83 -26.69
CA SER A 123 -16.88 3.14 -28.11
C SER A 123 -16.84 1.92 -29.03
N ILE A 124 -16.83 0.71 -28.46
CA ILE A 124 -16.84 -0.57 -29.20
C ILE A 124 -18.28 -1.14 -29.33
N PHE A 125 -19.25 -0.56 -28.62
CA PHE A 125 -20.69 -0.79 -28.76
C PHE A 125 -21.39 0.45 -29.33
#